data_AF-A0A1H6F5Y2-F1
#
_entry.id   AF-A0A1H6F5Y2-F1
#
_cell.length_a   1.000
_cell.length_b   1.000
_cell.length_c   1.000
_cell.angle_alpha   90.00
_cell.angle_beta   90.00
_cell.angle_gamma   90.00
#
_symmetry.space_group_name_H-M   'P 1'
#
loop_
_entity.id
_entity.type
_entity.pdbx_description
1 polymer ?
#
loop_
_entity_poly.entity_id
_entity_poly.type
_entity_poly.pdbx_seq_one_letter_code
_entity_poly.pdbx_strand_id
1 'polypeptide(L)'
;MITKRFTEMMHGHIDVSSEYGQGTCFTIKLPSQHLTEADQVRLQKRMMLNEATFASLDTDSTVLVIDDNASIRELLKSYIERLGYHVVTASGGDEGLQLARESKPALITLDVMMPGMDGWMVLSALKTDPQLANTPVIMISMIEDKALGYSLGAADYLIKPVNQEQLRTVLARYRKPNSNEHLVMIVEDDAITRGMMEVMLNRAGWQVCSAENGKKALQVLAARDAQHIPHPDLILLDLMMPEMDGFEFVEEANKNHTWANIPIIVLTAKDITLEDRSRLQRQVHTIFQKGTYKRDDLLAEVQQQLRLISAQDSNT
;
A
#
# COMPACT_ATOMS: atom_id res chain seq x y z
N MET A 1 -20.24 -5.96 36.25
CA MET A 1 -21.56 -6.28 35.64
C MET A 1 -21.44 -6.66 34.15
N ILE A 2 -20.73 -5.88 33.32
CA ILE A 2 -20.61 -6.15 31.87
C ILE A 2 -19.78 -7.42 31.57
N THR A 3 -18.59 -7.56 32.16
CA THR A 3 -17.67 -8.68 31.90
C THR A 3 -18.25 -10.05 32.27
N LYS A 4 -19.03 -10.12 33.36
CA LYS A 4 -19.73 -11.35 33.78
C LYS A 4 -20.77 -11.79 32.75
N ARG A 5 -21.61 -10.86 32.28
CA ARG A 5 -22.62 -11.15 31.25
C ARG A 5 -22.00 -11.61 29.94
N PHE A 6 -20.92 -10.98 29.48
CA PHE A 6 -20.23 -11.42 28.26
C PHE A 6 -19.60 -12.81 28.41
N THR A 7 -19.00 -13.09 29.57
CA THR A 7 -18.41 -14.40 29.85
C THR A 7 -19.47 -15.51 29.86
N GLU A 8 -20.63 -15.25 30.48
CA GLU A 8 -21.77 -16.16 30.50
C GLU A 8 -22.39 -16.35 29.10
N MET A 9 -22.46 -15.29 28.29
CA MET A 9 -22.91 -15.36 26.89
C MET A 9 -21.97 -16.22 26.02
N MET A 10 -20.67 -16.23 26.31
CA MET A 10 -19.69 -17.09 25.68
C MET A 10 -19.62 -18.49 26.30
N HIS A 11 -20.62 -18.85 27.14
CA HIS A 11 -20.70 -20.13 27.86
C HIS A 11 -19.51 -20.41 28.79
N GLY A 12 -18.80 -19.37 29.23
CA GLY A 12 -17.69 -19.46 30.16
C GLY A 12 -18.04 -19.09 31.60
N HIS A 13 -17.03 -19.12 32.46
CA HIS A 13 -17.09 -18.76 33.88
C HIS A 13 -16.05 -17.68 34.22
N ILE A 14 -16.36 -16.79 35.15
CA ILE A 14 -15.41 -15.81 35.70
C ILE A 14 -15.32 -15.94 37.22
N ASP A 15 -14.09 -16.06 37.71
CA ASP A 15 -13.74 -16.14 39.13
C ASP A 15 -12.86 -14.95 39.53
N VAL A 16 -12.84 -14.62 40.82
CA VAL A 16 -11.96 -13.61 41.39
C VAL A 16 -11.29 -14.14 42.65
N SER A 17 -9.98 -13.93 42.75
CA SER A 17 -9.21 -14.11 43.98
C SER A 17 -8.52 -12.79 44.32
N SER A 18 -8.55 -12.40 45.59
CA SER A 18 -7.94 -11.17 46.07
C SER A 18 -7.37 -11.39 47.45
N GLU A 19 -6.17 -10.85 47.69
CA GLU A 19 -5.53 -10.83 48.99
C GLU A 19 -5.08 -9.39 49.29
N TYR A 20 -5.39 -8.92 50.50
CA TYR A 20 -5.15 -7.55 50.91
C TYR A 20 -3.65 -7.23 50.86
N GLY A 21 -3.27 -6.21 50.09
CA GLY A 21 -1.88 -5.80 49.88
C GLY A 21 -1.13 -6.58 48.79
N GLN A 22 -1.72 -7.63 48.20
CA GLN A 22 -1.11 -8.45 47.13
C GLN A 22 -1.81 -8.27 45.76
N GLY A 23 -2.99 -7.65 45.74
CA GLY A 23 -3.75 -7.34 44.53
C GLY A 23 -4.93 -8.27 44.28
N THR A 24 -5.49 -8.18 43.07
CA THR A 24 -6.70 -8.91 42.67
C THR A 24 -6.48 -9.58 41.32
N CYS A 25 -6.74 -10.89 41.26
CA CYS A 25 -6.70 -11.69 40.04
C CYS A 25 -8.12 -12.06 39.61
N PHE A 26 -8.44 -11.79 38.35
CA PHE A 26 -9.68 -12.24 37.70
C PHE A 26 -9.34 -13.38 36.74
N THR A 27 -9.98 -14.53 36.91
CA THR A 27 -9.77 -15.70 36.05
C THR A 27 -11.01 -15.93 35.20
N ILE A 28 -10.87 -15.96 33.88
CA ILE A 28 -11.94 -16.31 32.95
C ILE A 28 -11.65 -17.69 32.35
N LYS A 29 -12.63 -18.60 32.42
CA LYS A 29 -12.59 -19.93 31.81
C LYS A 29 -13.63 -19.98 30.69
N LEU A 30 -13.20 -20.11 29.45
CA LEU A 30 -14.10 -20.24 28.29
C LEU A 30 -14.06 -21.69 27.77
N PRO A 31 -15.19 -22.23 27.27
CA PRO A 31 -15.20 -23.52 26.62
C PRO A 31 -14.39 -23.43 25.32
N SER A 32 -13.29 -24.19 25.26
CA SER A 32 -12.50 -24.33 24.04
C SER A 32 -13.27 -25.24 23.09
N GLN A 33 -13.71 -24.72 21.95
CA GLN A 33 -14.05 -25.59 20.82
C GLN A 33 -12.72 -26.20 20.34
N HIS A 34 -12.59 -27.51 20.44
CA HIS A 34 -11.47 -28.21 19.83
C HIS A 34 -11.52 -27.93 18.33
N LEU A 35 -10.59 -27.12 17.85
CA LEU A 35 -10.32 -27.00 16.43
C LEU A 35 -10.04 -28.40 15.91
N THR A 36 -10.85 -28.88 14.97
CA THR A 36 -10.63 -30.18 14.36
C THR A 36 -9.26 -30.19 13.66
N GLU A 37 -8.66 -31.36 13.43
CA GLU A 37 -7.41 -31.43 12.65
C GLU A 37 -7.57 -30.75 11.29
N ALA A 38 -8.76 -30.80 10.69
CA ALA A 38 -9.09 -30.08 9.46
C ALA A 38 -9.08 -28.55 9.65
N ASP A 39 -9.60 -28.03 10.76
CA ASP A 39 -9.55 -26.60 11.09
C ASP A 39 -8.13 -26.13 11.41
N GLN A 40 -7.34 -26.96 12.09
CA GLN A 40 -5.93 -26.68 12.39
C GLN A 40 -5.08 -26.68 11.13
N VAL A 41 -5.24 -27.66 10.24
CA VAL A 41 -4.58 -27.71 8.93
C VAL A 41 -5.05 -26.55 8.06
N ARG A 42 -6.33 -26.16 8.12
CA ARG A 42 -6.84 -25.01 7.37
C ARG A 42 -6.29 -23.69 7.90
N LEU A 43 -6.19 -23.51 9.22
CA LEU A 43 -5.58 -22.36 9.87
C LEU A 43 -4.06 -22.30 9.59
N GLN A 44 -3.35 -23.42 9.72
CA GLN A 44 -1.93 -23.52 9.37
C GLN A 44 -1.70 -23.26 7.89
N LYS A 45 -2.53 -23.81 6.99
CA LYS A 45 -2.46 -23.53 5.55
C LYS A 45 -2.77 -22.07 5.24
N ARG A 46 -3.68 -21.43 5.98
CA ARG A 46 -3.97 -19.98 5.86
C ARG A 46 -2.82 -19.11 6.40
N MET A 47 -2.17 -19.54 7.47
CA MET A 47 -0.99 -18.89 8.04
C MET A 47 0.24 -19.05 7.14
N MET A 48 0.44 -20.24 6.56
CA MET A 48 1.51 -20.51 5.59
C MET A 48 1.27 -19.84 4.22
N LEU A 49 0.01 -19.79 3.74
CA LEU A 49 -0.33 -18.99 2.55
C LEU A 49 -0.06 -17.50 2.82
N ASN A 50 -0.40 -17.02 4.01
CA ASN A 50 -0.01 -15.67 4.41
C ASN A 50 1.52 -15.55 4.49
N GLU A 51 2.28 -16.41 5.14
CA GLU A 51 3.75 -16.24 5.18
C GLU A 51 4.42 -16.30 3.79
N ALA A 52 3.95 -17.18 2.89
CA ALA A 52 4.51 -17.33 1.54
C ALA A 52 4.14 -16.17 0.59
N THR A 53 2.93 -15.61 0.71
CA THR A 53 2.52 -14.40 -0.05
C THR A 53 3.30 -13.15 0.42
N PHE A 54 4.01 -13.25 1.55
CA PHE A 54 4.72 -12.15 2.19
C PHE A 54 6.25 -12.27 2.03
N ALA A 55 6.74 -13.31 1.37
CA ALA A 55 8.17 -13.52 1.11
C ALA A 55 8.72 -12.74 -0.10
N SER A 56 7.86 -12.08 -0.88
CA SER A 56 8.25 -11.16 -1.97
C SER A 56 8.05 -9.68 -1.62
N LEU A 57 7.91 -9.37 -0.34
CA LEU A 57 7.81 -8.01 0.16
C LEU A 57 9.19 -7.37 0.19
N ASP A 58 9.26 -6.05 0.01
CA ASP A 58 10.49 -5.25 -0.03
C ASP A 58 11.23 -5.37 1.32
N THR A 59 11.95 -6.47 1.53
CA THR A 59 12.47 -6.90 2.84
C THR A 59 13.45 -5.91 3.45
N ASP A 60 13.99 -4.98 2.65
CA ASP A 60 14.99 -4.01 3.05
C ASP A 60 14.41 -2.67 3.55
N SER A 61 13.09 -2.45 3.46
CA SER A 61 12.48 -1.19 3.90
C SER A 61 12.36 -1.13 5.42
N THR A 62 13.03 -0.14 6.02
CA THR A 62 13.01 0.10 7.48
C THR A 62 11.82 0.95 7.91
N VAL A 63 11.09 0.52 8.93
CA VAL A 63 10.06 1.29 9.64
C VAL A 63 10.57 1.67 11.02
N LEU A 64 10.45 2.95 11.38
CA LEU A 64 10.82 3.44 12.71
C LEU A 64 9.57 3.57 13.58
N VAL A 65 9.57 2.92 14.75
CA VAL A 65 8.49 2.98 15.74
C VAL A 65 8.93 3.82 16.93
N ILE A 66 8.28 4.96 17.16
CA ILE A 66 8.54 5.88 18.27
C ILE A 66 7.34 5.88 19.21
N ASP A 67 7.51 5.36 20.41
CA ASP A 67 6.47 5.27 21.45
C ASP A 67 7.17 5.09 22.80
N ASP A 68 6.73 5.68 23.91
CA ASP A 68 7.40 5.56 25.20
C ASP A 68 7.05 4.27 25.95
N ASN A 69 5.94 3.63 25.59
CA ASN A 69 5.48 2.38 26.18
C ASN A 69 6.15 1.16 25.52
N ALA A 70 7.00 0.46 26.29
CA ALA A 70 7.73 -0.72 25.80
C ALA A 70 6.82 -1.83 25.27
N SER A 71 5.67 -2.06 25.91
CA SER A 71 4.72 -3.10 25.49
C SER A 71 4.06 -2.77 24.16
N ILE A 72 3.75 -1.49 23.92
CA ILE A 72 3.17 -1.03 22.65
C ILE A 72 4.23 -1.08 21.54
N ARG A 73 5.46 -0.61 21.82
CA ARG A 73 6.58 -0.74 20.88
C ARG A 73 6.79 -2.17 20.43
N GLU A 74 6.83 -3.13 21.36
CA GLU A 74 7.06 -4.54 21.02
C GLU A 74 5.89 -5.14 20.24
N LEU A 75 4.66 -4.76 20.58
CA LEU A 75 3.47 -5.17 19.83
C LEU A 75 3.49 -4.66 18.38
N LEU A 76 3.73 -3.36 18.19
CA LEU A 76 3.80 -2.75 16.87
C LEU A 76 4.96 -3.32 16.06
N LYS A 77 6.13 -3.49 16.68
CA LYS A 77 7.29 -4.15 16.08
C LYS A 77 6.91 -5.54 15.58
N SER A 78 6.33 -6.39 16.43
CA SER A 78 5.91 -7.74 16.05
C SER A 78 4.91 -7.74 14.88
N TYR A 79 3.95 -6.82 14.87
CA TYR A 79 3.00 -6.70 13.76
C TYR A 79 3.68 -6.29 12.47
N ILE A 80 4.59 -5.32 12.52
CA ILE A 80 5.25 -4.75 11.34
C ILE A 80 6.30 -5.71 10.77
N GLU A 81 7.08 -6.40 11.62
CA GLU A 81 8.04 -7.43 11.18
C GLU A 81 7.33 -8.61 10.51
N ARG A 82 6.15 -9.01 10.99
CA ARG A 82 5.31 -10.02 10.32
C ARG A 82 4.78 -9.58 8.95
N LEU A 83 4.82 -8.28 8.66
CA LEU A 83 4.53 -7.73 7.33
C LEU A 83 5.78 -7.61 6.45
N GLY A 84 6.93 -8.14 6.89
CA GLY A 84 8.16 -8.21 6.09
C GLY A 84 9.07 -6.98 6.17
N TYR A 85 8.79 -6.01 7.04
CA TYR A 85 9.64 -4.82 7.20
C TYR A 85 10.72 -5.04 8.26
N HIS A 86 11.87 -4.38 8.08
CA HIS A 86 12.81 -4.16 9.18
C HIS A 86 12.26 -3.10 10.12
N VAL A 87 12.36 -3.31 11.44
CA VAL A 87 11.86 -2.37 12.43
C VAL A 87 12.99 -1.86 13.31
N VAL A 88 13.11 -0.54 13.37
CA VAL A 88 13.90 0.17 14.38
C VAL A 88 12.93 0.78 15.39
N THR A 89 13.27 0.76 16.67
CA THR A 89 12.40 1.30 17.73
C THR A 89 13.11 2.41 18.49
N ALA A 90 12.35 3.41 18.92
CA ALA A 90 12.80 4.50 19.77
C ALA A 90 11.82 4.67 20.94
N SER A 91 12.35 4.89 22.13
CA SER A 91 11.59 5.04 23.37
C SER A 91 11.12 6.47 23.64
N GLY A 92 11.47 7.43 22.80
CA GLY A 92 11.09 8.83 22.96
C GLY A 92 11.50 9.69 21.77
N GLY A 93 11.12 10.97 21.81
CA GLY A 93 11.27 11.90 20.70
C GLY A 93 12.72 12.16 20.26
N ASP A 94 13.64 12.38 21.22
CA ASP A 94 15.05 12.69 20.90
C ASP A 94 15.75 11.51 20.22
N GLU A 95 15.61 10.30 20.79
CA GLU A 95 16.09 9.05 20.21
C GLU A 95 15.44 8.80 18.84
N GLY A 96 14.14 9.05 18.71
CA GLY A 96 13.39 8.90 17.47
C GLY A 96 13.90 9.81 16.35
N LEU A 97 14.19 11.08 16.64
CA LEU A 97 14.76 12.01 15.66
C LEU A 97 16.19 11.62 15.26
N GLN A 98 16.99 11.13 16.20
CA GLN A 98 18.33 10.63 15.90
C GLN A 98 18.26 9.41 14.98
N LEU A 99 17.50 8.38 15.37
CA LEU A 99 17.36 7.14 14.61
C LEU A 99 16.70 7.37 13.25
N ALA A 100 15.80 8.36 13.12
CA ALA A 100 15.23 8.72 11.83
C ALA A 100 16.30 9.22 10.84
N ARG A 101 17.28 10.01 11.30
CA ARG A 101 18.39 10.47 10.46
C ARG A 101 19.37 9.36 10.10
N GLU A 102 19.64 8.47 11.04
CA GLU A 102 20.62 7.38 10.86
C GLU A 102 20.06 6.26 9.97
N SER A 103 18.85 5.80 10.25
CA SER A 103 18.22 4.67 9.56
C SER A 103 17.50 5.04 8.25
N LYS A 104 17.20 6.33 8.05
CA LYS A 104 16.44 6.83 6.89
C LYS A 104 15.21 5.96 6.58
N PRO A 105 14.28 5.83 7.54
CA PRO A 105 13.19 4.88 7.43
C PRO A 105 12.27 5.25 6.26
N ALA A 106 11.70 4.21 5.64
CA ALA A 106 10.67 4.37 4.62
C ALA A 106 9.36 4.91 5.21
N LEU A 107 9.13 4.70 6.51
CA LEU A 107 7.95 5.16 7.25
C LEU A 107 8.23 5.29 8.75
N ILE A 108 7.57 6.23 9.41
CA ILE A 108 7.63 6.42 10.86
C ILE A 108 6.24 6.24 11.47
N THR A 109 6.12 5.45 12.55
CA THR A 109 4.96 5.46 13.43
C THR A 109 5.30 6.22 14.71
N LEU A 110 4.46 7.17 15.11
CA LEU A 110 4.77 8.11 16.18
C LEU A 110 3.63 8.23 17.19
N ASP A 111 3.90 7.95 18.47
CA ASP A 111 3.01 8.32 19.56
C ASP A 111 3.03 9.83 19.81
N VAL A 112 1.88 10.38 20.17
CA VAL A 112 1.74 11.77 20.61
C VAL A 112 2.13 11.91 22.08
N MET A 113 1.73 10.95 22.91
CA MET A 113 1.79 11.06 24.36
C MET A 113 3.10 10.49 24.90
N MET A 114 4.19 11.24 24.76
CA MET A 114 5.52 10.85 25.26
C MET A 114 6.04 11.85 26.30
N PRO A 115 6.77 11.39 27.34
CA PRO A 115 7.42 12.28 28.30
C PRO A 115 8.58 13.05 27.66
N GLY A 116 8.74 14.31 28.06
CA GLY A 116 9.78 15.19 27.54
C GLY A 116 9.32 15.90 26.26
N MET A 117 9.69 15.36 25.09
CA MET A 117 9.26 15.89 23.80
C MET A 117 7.99 15.19 23.35
N ASP A 118 6.90 15.95 23.21
CA ASP A 118 5.63 15.40 22.72
C ASP A 118 5.73 15.02 21.23
N GLY A 119 4.86 14.11 20.78
CA GLY A 119 4.89 13.65 19.39
C GLY A 119 4.55 14.74 18.36
N TRP A 120 3.93 15.85 18.76
CA TRP A 120 3.69 16.98 17.86
C TRP A 120 4.98 17.73 17.55
N MET A 121 5.81 17.96 18.55
CA MET A 121 7.14 18.54 18.40
C MET A 121 8.03 17.64 17.55
N VAL A 122 7.99 16.32 17.77
CA VAL A 122 8.71 15.34 16.94
C VAL A 122 8.24 15.41 15.49
N LEU A 123 6.92 15.40 15.24
CA LEU A 123 6.36 15.50 13.89
C LEU A 123 6.82 16.79 13.20
N SER A 124 6.74 17.93 13.88
CA SER A 124 7.16 19.22 13.33
C SER A 124 8.66 19.22 13.00
N ALA A 125 9.50 18.65 13.87
CA ALA A 125 10.93 18.52 13.63
C ALA A 125 11.24 17.62 12.42
N LEU A 126 10.56 16.49 12.29
CA LEU A 126 10.67 15.60 11.12
C LEU A 126 10.29 16.31 9.82
N LYS A 127 9.22 17.11 9.85
CA LYS A 127 8.72 17.84 8.67
C LYS A 127 9.52 19.08 8.29
N THR A 128 10.27 19.64 9.24
CA THR A 128 11.16 20.77 8.99
C THR A 128 12.55 20.33 8.52
N ASP A 129 12.95 19.09 8.81
CA ASP A 129 14.22 18.52 8.37
C ASP A 129 14.17 18.15 6.86
N PRO A 130 14.98 18.77 5.99
CA PRO A 130 14.94 18.53 4.55
C PRO A 130 15.20 17.07 4.14
N GLN A 131 15.90 16.30 4.97
CA GLN A 131 16.18 14.89 4.67
C GLN A 131 15.02 13.97 5.07
N LEU A 132 14.15 14.40 5.98
CA LEU A 132 13.08 13.58 6.56
C LEU A 132 11.67 14.08 6.22
N ALA A 133 11.53 15.30 5.68
CA ALA A 133 10.25 15.94 5.44
C ALA A 133 9.29 15.10 4.58
N ASN A 134 9.85 14.35 3.62
CA ASN A 134 9.10 13.48 2.71
C ASN A 134 8.79 12.10 3.31
N THR A 135 9.40 11.72 4.43
CA THR A 135 9.11 10.44 5.08
C THR A 135 7.70 10.47 5.66
N PRO A 136 6.80 9.53 5.29
CA PRO A 136 5.46 9.48 5.84
C PRO A 136 5.49 9.18 7.33
N VAL A 137 4.71 9.95 8.10
CA VAL A 137 4.56 9.78 9.56
C VAL A 137 3.12 9.42 9.86
N ILE A 138 2.90 8.23 10.43
CA ILE A 138 1.59 7.79 10.92
C ILE A 138 1.54 8.07 12.42
N MET A 139 0.61 8.91 12.84
CA MET A 139 0.38 9.17 14.26
C MET A 139 -0.43 8.01 14.87
N ILE A 140 0.00 7.48 16.02
CA ILE A 140 -0.70 6.42 16.74
C ILE A 140 -0.92 6.88 18.18
N SER A 141 -2.13 7.32 18.52
CA SER A 141 -2.38 7.98 19.81
C SER A 141 -3.73 7.59 20.43
N MET A 142 -3.89 7.90 21.72
CA MET A 142 -5.18 7.86 22.42
C MET A 142 -6.00 9.16 22.21
N ILE A 143 -5.36 10.25 21.76
CA ILE A 143 -6.01 11.53 21.51
C ILE A 143 -6.64 11.52 20.12
N GLU A 144 -7.85 12.05 19.98
CA GLU A 144 -8.55 12.18 18.69
C GLU A 144 -8.38 13.58 18.08
N ASP A 145 -7.13 14.06 17.93
CA ASP A 145 -6.85 15.35 17.28
C ASP A 145 -6.22 15.18 15.90
N LYS A 146 -7.02 14.60 15.00
CA LYS A 146 -6.62 14.38 13.61
C LYS A 146 -6.37 15.69 12.86
N ALA A 147 -7.13 16.74 13.19
CA ALA A 147 -7.05 18.03 12.51
C ALA A 147 -5.67 18.66 12.72
N LEU A 148 -5.19 18.68 13.97
CA LEU A 148 -3.85 19.17 14.28
C LEU A 148 -2.78 18.32 13.58
N GLY A 149 -2.88 16.99 13.63
CA GLY A 149 -1.89 16.11 13.02
C GLY A 149 -1.75 16.29 11.52
N TYR A 150 -2.87 16.34 10.79
CA TYR A 150 -2.82 16.61 9.36
C TYR A 150 -2.28 18.02 9.04
N SER A 151 -2.64 19.03 9.84
CA SER A 151 -2.10 20.39 9.65
C SER A 151 -0.58 20.48 9.82
N LEU A 152 0.00 19.61 10.66
CA LEU A 152 1.44 19.51 10.90
C LEU A 152 2.15 18.56 9.92
N GLY A 153 1.41 17.97 8.98
CA GLY A 153 1.94 17.13 7.91
C GLY A 153 1.99 15.62 8.23
N ALA A 154 1.25 15.14 9.22
CA ALA A 154 1.05 13.70 9.39
C ALA A 154 0.44 13.10 8.11
N ALA A 155 0.92 11.92 7.73
CA ALA A 155 0.40 11.21 6.57
C ALA A 155 -0.93 10.51 6.90
N ASP A 156 -1.02 9.96 8.11
CA ASP A 156 -2.20 9.23 8.58
C ASP A 156 -2.32 9.27 10.11
N TYR A 157 -3.46 8.81 10.63
CA TYR A 157 -3.76 8.83 12.06
C TYR A 157 -4.55 7.59 12.50
N LEU A 158 -4.01 6.85 13.46
CA LEU A 158 -4.61 5.69 14.09
C LEU A 158 -4.87 5.94 15.59
N ILE A 159 -6.00 5.40 16.07
CA ILE A 159 -6.38 5.47 17.48
C ILE A 159 -6.04 4.15 18.16
N LYS A 160 -5.36 4.23 19.31
CA LYS A 160 -5.08 3.07 20.16
C LYS A 160 -6.41 2.57 20.77
N PRO A 161 -6.65 1.24 20.85
CA PRO A 161 -5.74 0.16 20.48
C PRO A 161 -5.71 -0.12 18.97
N VAL A 162 -4.50 -0.20 18.40
CA VAL A 162 -4.29 -0.55 16.99
C VAL A 162 -4.25 -2.06 16.84
N ASN A 163 -5.07 -2.59 15.92
CA ASN A 163 -4.99 -4.00 15.55
C ASN A 163 -4.13 -4.21 14.28
N GLN A 164 -3.70 -5.46 14.07
CA GLN A 164 -2.82 -5.83 12.96
C GLN A 164 -3.41 -5.48 11.58
N GLU A 165 -4.71 -5.65 11.37
CA GLU A 165 -5.37 -5.37 10.09
C GLU A 165 -5.45 -3.86 9.79
N GLN A 166 -5.70 -3.03 10.79
CA GLN A 166 -5.66 -1.58 10.67
C GLN A 166 -4.26 -1.11 10.30
N LEU A 167 -3.24 -1.58 11.03
CA LEU A 167 -1.85 -1.25 10.76
C LEU A 167 -1.43 -1.69 9.35
N ARG A 168 -1.79 -2.93 8.96
CA ARG A 168 -1.58 -3.45 7.60
C ARG A 168 -2.20 -2.56 6.54
N THR A 169 -3.46 -2.16 6.73
CA THR A 169 -4.20 -1.33 5.77
C THR A 169 -3.54 0.03 5.58
N VAL A 170 -3.08 0.66 6.66
CA VAL A 170 -2.41 1.97 6.57
C VAL A 170 -1.03 1.81 5.94
N LEU A 171 -0.21 0.87 6.41
CA LEU A 171 1.13 0.63 5.85
C LEU A 171 1.08 0.30 4.35
N ALA A 172 0.08 -0.46 3.90
CA ALA A 172 -0.11 -0.77 2.49
C ALA A 172 -0.39 0.45 1.60
N ARG A 173 -0.85 1.59 2.15
CA ARG A 173 -0.98 2.85 1.40
C ARG A 173 0.37 3.49 1.09
N TYR A 174 1.31 3.34 2.00
CA TYR A 174 2.62 3.99 1.95
C TYR A 174 3.76 3.06 1.55
N ARG A 175 3.44 1.78 1.32
CA ARG A 175 4.35 0.85 0.68
C ARG A 175 4.74 1.43 -0.68
N LYS A 176 6.02 1.73 -0.85
CA LYS A 176 6.57 1.94 -2.17
C LYS A 176 6.32 0.62 -2.93
N PRO A 177 5.66 0.64 -4.10
CA PRO A 177 5.65 -0.55 -4.94
C PRO A 177 7.12 -0.97 -5.11
N ASN A 178 7.42 -2.27 -5.10
CA ASN A 178 8.73 -2.79 -5.51
C ASN A 178 8.99 -2.18 -6.90
N SER A 179 9.74 -1.09 -6.93
CA SER A 179 9.51 -0.08 -7.97
C SER A 179 10.13 -0.54 -9.28
N ASN A 180 11.07 -1.48 -9.20
CA ASN A 180 11.73 -2.10 -10.32
C ASN A 180 11.04 -3.35 -10.87
N GLU A 181 9.91 -3.80 -10.32
CA GLU A 181 9.23 -5.01 -10.82
C GLU A 181 8.17 -4.70 -11.87
N HIS A 182 7.46 -3.58 -11.72
CA HIS A 182 6.38 -3.23 -12.64
C HIS A 182 6.83 -2.28 -13.75
N LEU A 183 6.45 -2.64 -14.96
CA LEU A 183 6.74 -1.96 -16.20
C LEU A 183 5.46 -1.37 -16.78
N VAL A 184 5.42 -0.04 -16.86
CA VAL A 184 4.30 0.70 -17.48
C VAL A 184 4.68 1.10 -18.90
N MET A 185 3.81 0.82 -19.87
CA MET A 185 3.95 1.32 -21.23
C MET A 185 3.14 2.59 -21.41
N ILE A 186 3.73 3.63 -21.99
CA ILE A 186 3.03 4.84 -22.42
C ILE A 186 2.89 4.83 -23.95
N VAL A 187 1.68 5.04 -24.45
CA VAL A 187 1.38 5.16 -25.88
C VAL A 187 0.75 6.54 -26.10
N GLU A 188 1.56 7.47 -26.58
CA GLU A 188 1.26 8.90 -26.65
C GLU A 188 2.04 9.52 -27.81
N ASP A 189 1.41 10.27 -28.70
CA ASP A 189 2.08 10.86 -29.86
C ASP A 189 2.81 12.17 -29.53
N ASP A 190 2.26 13.00 -28.63
CA ASP A 190 2.89 14.24 -28.19
C ASP A 190 4.14 13.97 -27.33
N ALA A 191 5.31 14.34 -27.86
CA ALA A 191 6.59 14.08 -27.22
C ALA A 191 6.76 14.77 -25.86
N ILE A 192 6.13 15.94 -25.67
CA ILE A 192 6.20 16.69 -24.42
C ILE A 192 5.39 15.98 -23.33
N THR A 193 4.15 15.62 -23.63
CA THR A 193 3.24 14.89 -22.73
C THR A 193 3.82 13.53 -22.39
N ARG A 194 4.32 12.80 -23.38
CA ARG A 194 4.99 11.51 -23.19
C ARG A 194 6.19 11.62 -22.25
N GLY A 195 7.10 12.58 -22.49
CA GLY A 195 8.27 12.80 -21.63
C GLY A 195 7.91 13.24 -20.20
N MET A 196 6.85 14.05 -20.04
CA MET A 196 6.34 14.42 -18.71
C MET A 196 5.85 13.19 -17.94
N MET A 197 5.09 12.31 -18.60
CA MET A 197 4.56 11.09 -18.01
C MET A 197 5.68 10.11 -17.67
N GLU A 198 6.68 9.95 -18.55
CA GLU A 198 7.87 9.14 -18.27
C GLU A 198 8.57 9.60 -16.99
N VAL A 199 8.87 10.90 -16.86
CA VAL A 199 9.51 11.44 -15.64
C VAL A 199 8.64 11.24 -14.42
N MET A 200 7.32 11.44 -14.54
CA MET A 200 6.38 11.29 -13.43
C MET A 200 6.33 9.84 -12.92
N LEU A 201 6.17 8.86 -13.81
CA LEU A 201 6.11 7.45 -13.45
C LEU A 201 7.45 6.92 -12.94
N ASN A 202 8.57 7.30 -13.56
CA ASN A 202 9.90 6.95 -13.07
C ASN A 202 10.18 7.53 -11.67
N ARG A 203 9.72 8.75 -11.37
CA ARG A 203 9.83 9.34 -10.02
C ARG A 203 8.94 8.64 -8.99
N ALA A 204 7.78 8.14 -9.41
CA ALA A 204 6.95 7.26 -8.59
C ALA A 204 7.57 5.86 -8.41
N GLY A 205 8.61 5.57 -9.19
CA GLY A 205 9.50 4.43 -9.03
C GLY A 205 9.32 3.35 -10.09
N TRP A 206 8.31 3.41 -10.97
CA TRP A 206 8.05 2.36 -11.96
C TRP A 206 8.99 2.40 -13.16
N GLN A 207 9.26 1.23 -13.75
CA GLN A 207 9.92 1.17 -15.05
C GLN A 207 8.98 1.64 -16.13
N VAL A 208 9.49 2.40 -17.10
CA VAL A 208 8.69 2.95 -18.19
C VAL A 208 9.28 2.57 -19.54
N CYS A 209 8.40 2.15 -20.44
CA CYS A 209 8.70 2.10 -21.87
C CYS A 209 7.65 2.91 -22.63
N SER A 210 7.98 3.39 -23.82
CA SER A 210 7.15 4.36 -24.52
C SER A 210 7.03 4.05 -26.01
N ALA A 211 5.88 4.33 -26.59
CA ALA A 211 5.65 4.33 -28.02
C ALA A 211 4.90 5.61 -28.44
N GLU A 212 5.14 6.08 -29.66
CA GLU A 212 4.54 7.32 -30.19
C GLU A 212 3.21 7.10 -30.93
N ASN A 213 2.80 5.85 -31.14
CA ASN A 213 1.49 5.51 -31.72
C ASN A 213 1.17 4.02 -31.47
N GLY A 214 -0.06 3.61 -31.78
CA GLY A 214 -0.52 2.24 -31.57
C GLY A 214 0.31 1.19 -32.32
N LYS A 215 0.76 1.51 -33.54
CA LYS A 215 1.54 0.58 -34.37
C LYS A 215 2.91 0.30 -33.78
N LYS A 216 3.60 1.33 -33.29
CA LYS A 216 4.89 1.20 -32.60
C LYS A 216 4.72 0.48 -31.26
N ALA A 217 3.61 0.71 -30.54
CA ALA A 217 3.32 -0.02 -29.30
C ALA A 217 3.19 -1.54 -29.56
N LEU A 218 2.45 -1.95 -30.58
CA LEU A 218 2.35 -3.36 -30.99
C LEU A 218 3.69 -3.95 -31.42
N GLN A 219 4.53 -3.18 -32.10
CA GLN A 219 5.89 -3.62 -32.46
C GLN A 219 6.75 -3.87 -31.22
N VAL A 220 6.64 -3.03 -30.19
CA VAL A 220 7.36 -3.22 -28.92
C VAL A 220 6.86 -4.48 -28.20
N LEU A 221 5.54 -4.70 -28.14
CA LEU A 221 4.96 -5.91 -27.55
C LEU A 221 5.41 -7.17 -28.30
N ALA A 222 5.33 -7.18 -29.63
CA ALA A 222 5.76 -8.30 -30.45
C ALA A 222 7.27 -8.58 -30.34
N ALA A 223 8.10 -7.54 -30.28
CA ALA A 223 9.54 -7.70 -30.10
C ALA A 223 9.90 -8.30 -28.73
N ARG A 224 9.20 -7.88 -27.66
CA ARG A 224 9.36 -8.45 -26.32
C ARG A 224 8.97 -9.91 -26.27
N ASP A 225 7.84 -10.25 -26.87
CA ASP A 225 7.35 -11.62 -26.95
C ASP A 225 8.35 -12.54 -27.65
N ALA A 226 8.83 -12.12 -28.82
CA ALA A 226 9.84 -12.86 -29.57
C ALA A 226 11.14 -13.06 -28.79
N GLN A 227 11.49 -12.08 -27.94
CA GLN A 227 12.69 -12.11 -27.10
C GLN A 227 12.46 -12.74 -25.72
N HIS A 228 11.25 -13.23 -25.42
CA HIS A 228 10.86 -13.75 -24.11
C HIS A 228 11.14 -12.77 -22.96
N ILE A 229 11.02 -11.46 -23.26
CA ILE A 229 11.12 -10.39 -22.27
C ILE A 229 9.72 -10.16 -21.68
N PRO A 230 9.58 -9.97 -20.36
CA PRO A 230 8.30 -9.65 -19.75
C PRO A 230 7.58 -8.49 -20.43
N HIS A 231 6.27 -8.67 -20.60
CA HIS A 231 5.38 -7.63 -21.11
C HIS A 231 5.14 -6.55 -20.06
N PRO A 232 4.70 -5.34 -20.47
CA PRO A 232 4.24 -4.34 -19.53
C PRO A 232 3.08 -4.87 -18.68
N ASP A 233 3.06 -4.50 -17.40
CA ASP A 233 1.96 -4.78 -16.49
C ASP A 233 0.76 -3.86 -16.75
N LEU A 234 0.99 -2.67 -17.32
CA LEU A 234 -0.05 -1.67 -17.53
C LEU A 234 0.26 -0.81 -18.75
N ILE A 235 -0.77 -0.43 -19.50
CA ILE A 235 -0.64 0.50 -20.64
C ILE A 235 -1.42 1.79 -20.34
N LEU A 236 -0.74 2.94 -20.46
CA LEU A 236 -1.36 4.27 -20.54
C LEU A 236 -1.50 4.65 -22.01
N LEU A 237 -2.73 4.86 -22.47
CA LEU A 237 -3.05 4.97 -23.89
C LEU A 237 -3.77 6.27 -24.22
N ASP A 238 -3.24 7.09 -25.14
CA ASP A 238 -4.07 8.07 -25.84
C ASP A 238 -4.88 7.39 -26.96
N LEU A 239 -6.09 7.88 -27.19
CA LEU A 239 -6.95 7.44 -28.28
C LEU A 239 -6.68 8.20 -29.57
N MET A 240 -6.18 9.44 -29.50
CA MET A 240 -6.06 10.32 -30.66
C MET A 240 -4.61 10.41 -31.11
N MET A 241 -4.16 9.45 -31.93
CA MET A 241 -2.77 9.37 -32.40
C MET A 241 -2.71 9.15 -33.93
N PRO A 242 -1.65 9.59 -34.62
CA PRO A 242 -1.44 9.32 -36.04
C PRO A 242 -1.05 7.86 -36.31
N GLU A 243 -1.14 7.45 -37.58
CA GLU A 243 -0.87 6.11 -38.11
C GLU A 243 -1.78 4.98 -37.61
N MET A 244 -1.91 4.82 -36.29
CA MET A 244 -2.81 3.88 -35.65
C MET A 244 -3.31 4.51 -34.35
N ASP A 245 -4.63 4.66 -34.26
CA ASP A 245 -5.28 5.29 -33.12
C ASP A 245 -5.41 4.32 -31.93
N GLY A 246 -5.83 4.82 -30.76
CA GLY A 246 -5.91 3.96 -29.57
C GLY A 246 -7.05 2.94 -29.62
N PHE A 247 -8.11 3.18 -30.41
CA PHE A 247 -9.16 2.17 -30.58
C PHE A 247 -8.66 1.00 -31.43
N GLU A 248 -8.01 1.29 -32.56
CA GLU A 248 -7.38 0.30 -33.43
C GLU A 248 -6.32 -0.49 -32.66
N PHE A 249 -5.51 0.19 -31.84
CA PHE A 249 -4.54 -0.47 -30.96
C PHE A 249 -5.20 -1.49 -30.03
N VAL A 250 -6.27 -1.10 -29.31
CA VAL A 250 -6.99 -2.00 -28.40
C VAL A 250 -7.57 -3.20 -29.17
N GLU A 251 -8.19 -2.95 -30.32
CA GLU A 251 -8.76 -4.01 -31.17
C GLU A 251 -7.68 -5.01 -31.65
N GLU A 252 -6.49 -4.54 -32.00
CA GLU A 252 -5.39 -5.39 -32.46
C GLU A 252 -4.69 -6.10 -31.29
N ALA A 253 -4.47 -5.42 -30.17
CA ALA A 253 -3.89 -6.00 -28.95
C ALA A 253 -4.74 -7.17 -28.43
N ASN A 254 -6.08 -7.06 -28.55
CA ASN A 254 -7.03 -8.12 -28.21
C ASN A 254 -6.87 -9.41 -29.02
N LYS A 255 -6.28 -9.36 -30.22
CA LYS A 255 -6.15 -10.55 -31.08
C LYS A 255 -5.04 -11.49 -30.59
N ASN A 256 -4.10 -11.00 -29.79
CA ASN A 256 -3.02 -11.82 -29.26
C ASN A 256 -3.22 -12.15 -27.78
N HIS A 257 -3.48 -13.44 -27.50
CA HIS A 257 -3.66 -13.97 -26.15
C HIS A 257 -2.53 -13.68 -25.15
N THR A 258 -1.30 -13.39 -25.60
CA THR A 258 -0.18 -13.16 -24.68
C THR A 258 -0.25 -11.80 -23.98
N TRP A 259 -0.81 -10.78 -24.65
CA TRP A 259 -0.94 -9.44 -24.10
C TRP A 259 -2.38 -8.89 -24.11
N ALA A 260 -3.35 -9.70 -24.53
CA ALA A 260 -4.78 -9.38 -24.46
C ALA A 260 -5.35 -9.37 -23.03
N ASN A 261 -4.53 -9.47 -21.99
CA ASN A 261 -4.97 -9.29 -20.61
C ASN A 261 -4.26 -8.13 -19.91
N ILE A 262 -3.39 -7.40 -20.61
CA ILE A 262 -2.73 -6.25 -20.02
C ILE A 262 -3.78 -5.16 -19.79
N PRO A 263 -3.96 -4.67 -18.55
CA PRO A 263 -4.90 -3.59 -18.27
C PRO A 263 -4.51 -2.30 -18.98
N ILE A 264 -5.53 -1.56 -19.43
CA ILE A 264 -5.34 -0.30 -20.16
C ILE A 264 -6.04 0.84 -19.40
N ILE A 265 -5.31 1.92 -19.16
CA ILE A 265 -5.87 3.20 -18.72
C ILE A 265 -5.80 4.17 -19.90
N VAL A 266 -6.95 4.72 -20.27
CA VAL A 266 -7.03 5.66 -21.38
C VAL A 266 -6.86 7.09 -20.87
N LEU A 267 -5.98 7.86 -21.51
CA LEU A 267 -5.77 9.28 -21.27
C LEU A 267 -6.06 10.03 -22.56
N THR A 268 -7.22 10.69 -22.68
CA THR A 268 -7.60 11.30 -23.97
C THR A 268 -8.27 12.65 -23.80
N ALA A 269 -8.07 13.55 -24.77
CA ALA A 269 -8.81 14.81 -24.84
C ALA A 269 -10.19 14.63 -25.52
N LYS A 270 -10.46 13.48 -26.13
CA LYS A 270 -11.73 13.18 -26.82
C LYS A 270 -12.85 13.00 -25.79
N ASP A 271 -14.00 13.62 -26.03
CA ASP A 271 -15.23 13.31 -25.30
C ASP A 271 -15.70 11.90 -25.66
N ILE A 272 -15.74 11.02 -24.65
CA ILE A 272 -16.02 9.60 -24.85
C ILE A 272 -17.52 9.36 -24.89
N THR A 273 -18.01 8.89 -26.04
CA THR A 273 -19.41 8.50 -26.24
C THR A 273 -19.70 7.12 -25.63
N LEU A 274 -20.99 6.77 -25.52
CA LEU A 274 -21.40 5.43 -25.09
C LEU A 274 -20.91 4.33 -26.06
N GLU A 275 -20.86 4.64 -27.36
CA GLU A 275 -20.34 3.74 -28.39
C GLU A 275 -18.83 3.53 -28.24
N ASP A 276 -18.07 4.61 -28.02
CA ASP A 276 -16.64 4.53 -27.71
C ASP A 276 -16.39 3.67 -26.47
N ARG A 277 -17.17 3.85 -25.39
CA ARG A 277 -17.06 2.99 -24.19
C ARG A 277 -17.29 1.53 -24.51
N SER A 278 -18.27 1.23 -25.36
CA SER A 278 -18.64 -0.13 -25.72
C SER A 278 -17.52 -0.82 -26.51
N ARG A 279 -16.79 -0.07 -27.35
CA ARG A 279 -15.58 -0.55 -28.05
C ARG A 279 -14.41 -0.83 -27.10
N LEU A 280 -14.32 -0.10 -25.99
CA LEU A 280 -13.21 -0.18 -25.02
C LEU A 280 -13.45 -1.16 -23.84
N GLN A 281 -14.68 -1.66 -23.67
CA GLN A 281 -15.18 -2.34 -22.46
C GLN A 281 -14.43 -3.62 -22.01
N ARG A 282 -13.61 -4.25 -22.86
CA ARG A 282 -12.96 -5.53 -22.52
C ARG A 282 -11.68 -5.40 -21.67
N GLN A 283 -10.94 -4.31 -21.82
CA GLN A 283 -9.60 -4.13 -21.22
C GLN A 283 -9.39 -2.75 -20.61
N VAL A 284 -10.18 -1.75 -21.00
CA VAL A 284 -10.03 -0.42 -20.44
C VAL A 284 -10.67 -0.38 -19.07
N HIS A 285 -9.83 -0.22 -18.06
CA HIS A 285 -10.27 -0.16 -16.67
C HIS A 285 -10.75 1.23 -16.29
N THR A 286 -10.00 2.25 -16.70
CA THR A 286 -10.26 3.64 -16.34
C THR A 286 -9.99 4.56 -17.52
N ILE A 287 -10.80 5.61 -17.66
CA ILE A 287 -10.63 6.65 -18.68
C ILE A 287 -10.51 8.00 -17.99
N PHE A 288 -9.41 8.70 -18.25
CA PHE A 288 -9.18 10.07 -17.82
C PHE A 288 -9.22 11.05 -19.00
N GLN A 289 -9.80 12.23 -18.75
CA GLN A 289 -9.84 13.30 -19.72
C GLN A 289 -8.63 14.23 -19.58
N LYS A 290 -7.81 14.35 -20.64
CA LYS A 290 -6.61 15.19 -20.65
C LYS A 290 -6.96 16.64 -20.30
N GLY A 291 -6.26 17.19 -19.31
CA GLY A 291 -6.45 18.56 -18.82
C GLY A 291 -7.37 18.69 -17.60
N THR A 292 -8.13 17.66 -17.23
CA THR A 292 -9.07 17.69 -16.10
C THR A 292 -8.67 16.83 -14.91
N TYR A 293 -7.79 15.84 -15.09
CA TYR A 293 -7.31 14.98 -14.00
C TYR A 293 -6.11 15.59 -13.27
N LYS A 294 -6.00 15.38 -11.96
CA LYS A 294 -4.80 15.76 -11.20
C LYS A 294 -3.75 14.66 -11.33
N ARG A 295 -2.47 15.05 -11.26
CA ARG A 295 -1.34 14.11 -11.30
C ARG A 295 -1.47 13.02 -10.23
N ASP A 296 -1.86 13.40 -9.02
CA ASP A 296 -2.00 12.46 -7.91
C ASP A 296 -3.11 11.43 -8.14
N ASP A 297 -4.19 11.82 -8.83
CA ASP A 297 -5.31 10.92 -9.16
C ASP A 297 -4.85 9.84 -10.16
N LEU A 298 -4.07 10.22 -11.18
CA LEU A 298 -3.50 9.29 -12.14
C LEU A 298 -2.51 8.32 -11.47
N LEU A 299 -1.63 8.83 -10.60
CA LEU A 299 -0.67 8.00 -9.87
C LEU A 299 -1.38 7.01 -8.93
N ALA A 300 -2.43 7.45 -8.24
CA ALA A 300 -3.23 6.60 -7.37
C ALA A 300 -3.92 5.46 -8.16
N GLU A 301 -4.44 5.76 -9.35
CA GLU A 301 -5.07 4.77 -10.22
C GLU A 301 -4.06 3.75 -10.76
N VAL A 302 -2.91 4.22 -11.28
CA VAL A 302 -1.82 3.34 -11.72
C VAL A 302 -1.40 2.40 -10.58
N GLN A 303 -1.19 2.95 -9.37
CA GLN A 303 -0.85 2.16 -8.19
C GLN A 303 -1.94 1.16 -7.81
N GLN A 304 -3.22 1.52 -7.96
CA GLN A 304 -4.33 0.61 -7.71
C GLN A 304 -4.34 -0.56 -8.70
N GLN A 305 -4.17 -0.29 -10.00
CA GLN A 305 -4.18 -1.35 -11.01
C GLN A 305 -2.99 -2.30 -10.86
N LEU A 306 -1.79 -1.77 -10.66
CA LEU A 306 -0.60 -2.60 -10.43
C LEU A 306 -0.75 -3.48 -9.18
N ARG A 307 -1.36 -2.97 -8.10
CA ARG A 307 -1.66 -3.78 -6.90
C ARG A 307 -2.61 -4.95 -7.19
N LEU A 308 -3.60 -4.76 -8.06
CA LEU A 308 -4.54 -5.83 -8.42
C LEU A 308 -3.84 -6.94 -9.20
N ILE A 309 -2.87 -6.59 -10.06
CA ILE A 309 -2.06 -7.54 -10.82
C ILE A 309 -1.20 -8.38 -9.86
N SER A 310 -0.44 -7.75 -8.95
CA SER A 310 0.40 -8.49 -8.00
C SER A 310 -0.42 -9.44 -7.10
N ALA A 311 -1.67 -9.10 -6.81
CA ALA A 311 -2.58 -9.94 -6.04
C ALA A 311 -3.14 -11.14 -6.82
N GLN A 312 -3.20 -11.07 -8.14
CA GLN A 312 -3.63 -12.17 -9.01
C GLN A 312 -2.51 -13.19 -9.22
N ASP A 313 -1.27 -12.72 -9.42
CA ASP A 313 -0.09 -13.58 -9.59
C ASP A 313 0.24 -14.39 -8.33
N SER A 314 -0.11 -13.88 -7.15
CA SER A 314 0.07 -14.56 -5.85
C SER A 314 -0.89 -15.73 -5.61
N ASN A 315 -1.91 -15.92 -6.46
CA ASN A 315 -2.97 -16.92 -6.31
C ASN A 315 -2.90 -18.07 -7.33
N THR A 316 -1.86 -18.12 -8.16
CA THR A 316 -1.64 -19.14 -9.20
C THR A 316 -0.44 -20.01 -8.88
#